data_AF-A0A1C6VZT8-F1
#
_entry.id   AF-A0A1C6VZT8-F1
#
_cell.length_a   1.000
_cell.length_b   1.000
_cell.length_c   1.000
_cell.angle_alpha   90.00
_cell.angle_beta   90.00
_cell.angle_gamma   90.00
#
_symmetry.space_group_name_H-M   'P 1'
#
loop_
_entity.id
_entity.type
_entity.pdbx_description
1 polymer ?
#
loop_
_entity_poly.entity_id
_entity_poly.type
_entity_poly.pdbx_seq_one_letter_code
_entity_poly.pdbx_strand_id
1 'polypeptide(L)'
;MLLLPVLAALTVTGAHPLHLLLLGAALAGYPLSYFGLQAVKTGRLRRVRPQLVGYGLATVALATPVLVARPATLAYAPLYAALAAVNVGYARWRRDRSFVNDLAFVAQCGLLGLVVATVAEVPWTSVAGVTVVVLGYLVGTILHVKTMIRERDSVRYRWVSWTYHAVAAVAAVLWASVPVAVLFTVLLARAALLAGRRVTPKRVGLVETACALLVLAAVVL
;
A
#
# COMPACT_ATOMS: atom_id res chain seq x y z
N MET A 1 4.88 2.94 -0.60
CA MET A 1 3.56 2.33 -0.29
C MET A 1 2.98 1.68 -1.54
N LEU A 2 2.48 2.45 -2.53
CA LEU A 2 1.91 1.89 -3.78
C LEU A 2 2.85 0.97 -4.56
N LEU A 3 4.11 1.38 -4.71
CA LEU A 3 5.10 0.63 -5.49
C LEU A 3 5.54 -0.68 -4.84
N LEU A 4 5.44 -0.77 -3.51
CA LEU A 4 6.07 -1.86 -2.76
C LEU A 4 5.46 -3.23 -3.09
N PRO A 5 4.13 -3.43 -3.09
CA PRO A 5 3.53 -4.70 -3.51
C PRO A 5 3.80 -5.04 -4.97
N VAL A 6 3.86 -4.05 -5.85
CA VAL A 6 4.15 -4.25 -7.27
C VAL A 6 5.58 -4.78 -7.43
N LEU A 7 6.55 -4.09 -6.85
CA LEU A 7 7.96 -4.49 -6.92
C LEU A 7 8.21 -5.84 -6.25
N ALA A 8 7.59 -6.11 -5.10
CA ALA A 8 7.71 -7.40 -4.42
C ALA A 8 7.05 -8.55 -5.20
N ALA A 9 5.95 -8.29 -5.93
CA ALA A 9 5.37 -9.32 -6.80
C ALA A 9 6.28 -9.60 -8.00
N LEU A 10 6.92 -8.57 -8.58
CA LEU A 10 7.84 -8.72 -9.72
C LEU A 10 9.06 -9.58 -9.40
N THR A 11 9.54 -9.62 -8.15
CA THR A 11 10.66 -10.48 -7.75
C THR A 11 10.31 -11.97 -7.84
N VAL A 12 9.02 -12.31 -7.80
CA VAL A 12 8.51 -13.68 -7.91
C VAL A 12 8.02 -13.99 -9.32
N THR A 13 7.30 -13.07 -9.95
CA THR A 13 6.66 -13.31 -11.26
C THR A 13 7.61 -13.14 -12.44
N GLY A 14 8.74 -12.48 -12.24
CA GLY A 14 9.56 -11.94 -13.32
C GLY A 14 8.90 -10.73 -13.99
N ALA A 15 9.64 -10.12 -14.93
CA ALA A 15 9.18 -8.96 -15.67
C ALA A 15 8.38 -9.35 -16.92
N HIS A 16 7.25 -8.69 -17.12
CA HIS A 16 6.42 -8.80 -18.32
C HIS A 16 6.22 -7.40 -18.94
N PRO A 17 6.21 -7.22 -20.27
CA PRO A 17 6.07 -5.90 -20.89
C PRO A 17 4.82 -5.11 -20.41
N LEU A 18 3.70 -5.81 -20.18
CA LEU A 18 2.47 -5.20 -19.67
C LEU A 18 2.61 -4.64 -18.24
N HIS A 19 3.60 -5.06 -17.46
CA HIS A 19 3.81 -4.51 -16.12
C HIS A 19 4.21 -3.04 -16.16
N LEU A 20 4.89 -2.57 -17.21
CA LEU A 20 5.20 -1.14 -17.38
C LEU A 20 3.93 -0.32 -17.59
N LEU A 21 3.00 -0.84 -18.40
CA LEU A 21 1.70 -0.21 -18.62
C LEU A 21 0.85 -0.23 -17.35
N LEU A 22 0.82 -1.36 -16.64
CA LEU A 22 0.14 -1.50 -15.35
C LEU A 22 0.70 -0.52 -14.31
N LEU A 23 2.03 -0.40 -14.22
CA LEU A 23 2.70 0.52 -13.30
C LEU A 23 2.36 1.97 -13.65
N GLY A 24 2.42 2.33 -14.93
CA GLY A 24 2.01 3.64 -15.41
C GLY A 24 0.54 3.95 -15.07
N ALA A 25 -0.36 2.98 -15.29
CA ALA A 25 -1.77 3.10 -14.94
C ALA A 25 -1.97 3.29 -13.42
N ALA A 26 -1.25 2.55 -12.58
CA ALA A 26 -1.28 2.70 -11.13
C ALA A 26 -0.74 4.07 -10.67
N LEU A 27 0.35 4.54 -11.27
CA LEU A 27 0.95 5.85 -10.99
C LEU A 27 0.05 7.01 -11.42
N ALA A 28 -0.68 6.88 -12.53
CA ALA A 28 -1.71 7.84 -12.95
C ALA A 28 -3.00 7.72 -12.12
N GLY A 29 -3.36 6.49 -11.73
CA GLY A 29 -4.56 6.20 -10.94
C GLY A 29 -4.48 6.73 -9.51
N TYR A 30 -3.27 6.80 -8.93
CA TYR A 30 -3.06 7.37 -7.61
C TYR A 30 -3.49 8.85 -7.50
N PRO A 31 -2.96 9.81 -8.28
CA PRO A 31 -3.44 11.19 -8.23
C PRO A 31 -4.89 11.32 -8.70
N LEU A 32 -5.36 10.50 -9.65
CA LEU A 32 -6.78 10.44 -10.02
C LEU A 32 -7.66 10.16 -8.79
N SER A 33 -7.31 9.15 -8.00
CA SER A 33 -8.01 8.83 -6.76
C SER A 33 -7.95 9.97 -5.74
N TYR A 34 -6.79 10.63 -5.59
CA TYR A 34 -6.63 11.77 -4.69
C TYR A 34 -7.57 12.92 -5.06
N PHE A 35 -7.56 13.35 -6.33
CA PHE A 35 -8.43 14.42 -6.80
C PHE A 35 -9.91 14.03 -6.79
N GLY A 36 -10.22 12.75 -7.03
CA GLY A 36 -11.58 12.21 -6.92
C GLY A 36 -12.11 12.30 -5.50
N LEU A 37 -11.33 11.84 -4.53
CA LEU A 37 -11.66 11.96 -3.10
C LEU A 37 -11.71 13.43 -2.66
N GLN A 38 -10.86 14.30 -3.20
CA GLN A 38 -10.90 15.73 -2.95
C GLN A 38 -12.17 16.40 -3.49
N ALA A 39 -12.63 16.02 -4.70
CA ALA A 39 -13.90 16.47 -5.25
C ALA A 39 -15.05 16.07 -4.34
N VAL A 40 -15.10 14.80 -3.92
CA VAL A 40 -16.11 14.27 -3.00
C VAL A 40 -16.11 15.03 -1.68
N LYS A 41 -14.93 15.19 -1.07
CA LYS A 41 -14.75 15.87 0.22
C LYS A 41 -15.17 17.33 0.18
N THR A 42 -14.93 18.03 -0.92
CA THR A 42 -15.14 19.48 -1.03
C THR A 42 -16.44 19.87 -1.72
N GLY A 43 -17.08 18.96 -2.44
CA GLY A 43 -18.20 19.24 -3.35
C GLY A 43 -17.81 20.09 -4.56
N ARG A 44 -16.52 20.39 -4.77
CA ARG A 44 -16.04 21.36 -5.77
C ARG A 44 -15.40 20.69 -6.99
N LEU A 45 -16.18 19.86 -7.70
CA LEU A 45 -15.72 19.11 -8.87
C LEU A 45 -15.06 20.01 -9.94
N ARG A 46 -15.62 21.20 -10.19
CA ARG A 46 -15.11 22.15 -11.20
C ARG A 46 -13.65 22.55 -10.97
N ARG A 47 -13.17 22.58 -9.71
CA ARG A 47 -11.80 22.98 -9.38
C ARG A 47 -10.75 21.89 -9.67
N VAL A 48 -11.16 20.63 -9.69
CA VAL A 48 -10.26 19.49 -9.91
C VAL A 48 -10.53 18.76 -11.23
N ARG A 49 -11.49 19.27 -12.03
CA ARG A 49 -11.90 18.65 -13.30
C ARG A 49 -10.73 18.47 -14.28
N PRO A 50 -9.84 19.45 -14.52
CA PRO A 50 -8.69 19.24 -15.41
C PRO A 50 -7.80 18.07 -14.97
N GLN A 51 -7.56 17.93 -13.67
CA GLN A 51 -6.75 16.85 -13.09
C GLN A 51 -7.46 15.50 -13.22
N LEU A 52 -8.77 15.45 -12.96
CA LEU A 52 -9.56 14.23 -13.15
C LEU A 52 -9.57 13.76 -14.61
N VAL A 53 -9.71 14.69 -15.56
CA VAL A 53 -9.68 14.37 -16.98
C VAL A 53 -8.28 13.92 -17.39
N GLY A 54 -7.23 14.68 -17.04
CA GLY A 54 -5.86 14.35 -17.42
C GLY A 54 -5.40 13.01 -16.86
N TYR A 55 -5.49 12.81 -15.55
CA TYR A 55 -5.12 11.53 -14.93
C TYR A 55 -6.08 10.41 -15.31
N GLY A 56 -7.38 10.69 -15.50
CA GLY A 56 -8.35 9.70 -15.97
C GLY A 56 -8.03 9.18 -17.36
N LEU A 57 -7.74 10.07 -18.32
CA LEU A 57 -7.33 9.69 -19.66
C LEU A 57 -6.01 8.92 -19.64
N ALA A 58 -5.02 9.35 -18.85
CA ALA A 58 -3.76 8.64 -18.71
C ALA A 58 -3.97 7.23 -18.12
N THR A 59 -4.76 7.09 -17.06
CA THR A 59 -5.10 5.80 -16.47
C THR A 59 -5.82 4.91 -17.47
N VAL A 60 -6.82 5.40 -18.20
CA VAL A 60 -7.55 4.63 -19.21
C VAL A 60 -6.61 4.20 -20.35
N ALA A 61 -5.81 5.12 -20.89
CA ALA A 61 -4.88 4.82 -21.98
C ALA A 61 -3.86 3.74 -21.61
N LEU A 62 -3.36 3.75 -20.37
CA LEU A 62 -2.37 2.78 -19.88
C LEU A 62 -2.99 1.46 -19.39
N ALA A 63 -4.18 1.52 -18.78
CA ALA A 63 -4.86 0.33 -18.28
C ALA A 63 -5.53 -0.47 -19.40
N THR A 64 -6.08 0.18 -20.43
CA THR A 64 -6.85 -0.48 -21.50
C THR A 64 -6.06 -1.60 -22.19
N PRO A 65 -4.79 -1.40 -22.63
CA PRO A 65 -4.01 -2.49 -23.22
C PRO A 65 -3.80 -3.67 -22.27
N VAL A 66 -3.63 -3.42 -20.97
CA VAL A 66 -3.50 -4.48 -19.96
C VAL A 66 -4.81 -5.24 -19.81
N LEU A 67 -5.94 -4.54 -19.73
CA LEU A 67 -7.27 -5.16 -19.60
C LEU A 67 -7.65 -5.98 -20.84
N VAL A 68 -7.30 -5.50 -22.03
CA VAL A 68 -7.54 -6.22 -23.30
C VAL A 68 -6.65 -7.46 -23.40
N ALA A 69 -5.36 -7.35 -23.08
CA ALA A 69 -4.44 -8.47 -23.16
C ALA A 69 -4.61 -9.49 -22.02
N ARG A 70 -5.11 -9.05 -20.86
CA ARG A 70 -5.28 -9.86 -19.64
C ARG A 70 -6.64 -9.55 -18.99
N PRO A 71 -7.77 -9.96 -19.61
CA PRO A 71 -9.11 -9.65 -19.10
C PRO A 71 -9.40 -10.26 -17.73
N ALA A 72 -8.70 -11.34 -17.36
CA ALA A 72 -8.76 -11.94 -16.02
C ALA A 72 -8.47 -10.93 -14.88
N THR A 73 -7.73 -9.85 -15.16
CA THR A 73 -7.49 -8.77 -14.18
C THR A 73 -8.77 -8.02 -13.77
N LEU A 74 -9.85 -8.08 -14.57
CA LEU A 74 -11.14 -7.51 -14.22
C LEU A 74 -11.81 -8.21 -13.03
N ALA A 75 -11.40 -9.45 -12.70
CA ALA A 75 -11.90 -10.16 -11.52
C ALA A 75 -11.63 -9.41 -10.21
N TYR A 76 -10.60 -8.55 -10.16
CA TYR A 76 -10.28 -7.73 -8.99
C TYR A 76 -11.13 -6.45 -8.90
N ALA A 77 -11.81 -6.04 -9.98
CA ALA A 77 -12.53 -4.77 -10.05
C ALA A 77 -13.65 -4.62 -9.01
N PRO A 78 -14.50 -5.64 -8.73
CA PRO A 78 -15.54 -5.53 -7.69
C PRO A 78 -14.96 -5.26 -6.30
N LEU A 79 -13.90 -5.97 -5.93
CA LEU A 79 -13.23 -5.78 -4.63
C LEU A 79 -12.53 -4.41 -4.56
N TYR A 80 -11.87 -4.00 -5.65
CA TYR A 80 -11.29 -2.66 -5.75
C TYR A 80 -12.33 -1.55 -5.59
N ALA A 81 -13.49 -1.72 -6.21
CA ALA A 81 -14.61 -0.78 -6.14
C ALA A 81 -15.20 -0.72 -4.71
N ALA A 82 -15.35 -1.87 -4.04
CA ALA A 82 -15.79 -1.92 -2.64
C ALA A 82 -14.82 -1.17 -1.71
N LEU A 83 -13.51 -1.40 -1.85
CA LEU A 83 -12.49 -0.69 -1.09
C LEU A 83 -12.46 0.81 -1.44
N ALA A 84 -12.66 1.17 -2.71
CA ALA A 84 -12.75 2.57 -3.13
C ALA A 84 -14.00 3.25 -2.54
N ALA A 85 -15.13 2.54 -2.43
CA ALA A 85 -16.34 3.04 -1.80
C ALA A 85 -16.13 3.33 -0.31
N VAL A 86 -15.37 2.50 0.41
CA VAL A 86 -14.94 2.79 1.80
C VAL A 86 -14.17 4.11 1.84
N ASN A 87 -13.18 4.29 0.96
CA ASN A 87 -12.41 5.54 0.88
C ASN A 87 -13.30 6.76 0.59
N VAL A 88 -14.26 6.63 -0.35
CA VAL A 88 -15.23 7.68 -0.68
C VAL A 88 -16.12 8.01 0.52
N GLY A 89 -16.60 7.01 1.26
CA GLY A 89 -17.40 7.22 2.47
C GLY A 89 -16.64 8.03 3.53
N TYR A 90 -15.39 7.66 3.80
CA TYR A 90 -14.52 8.42 4.71
C TYR A 90 -14.24 9.84 4.21
N ALA A 91 -14.07 10.03 2.89
CA ALA A 91 -13.88 11.34 2.29
C ALA A 91 -15.12 12.25 2.42
N ARG A 92 -16.34 11.70 2.23
CA ARG A 92 -17.61 12.43 2.42
C ARG A 92 -17.75 12.95 3.85
N TRP A 93 -17.37 12.14 4.84
CA TRP A 93 -17.40 12.53 6.24
C TRP A 93 -16.16 13.28 6.71
N ARG A 94 -15.23 13.62 5.79
CA ARG A 94 -13.96 14.33 6.08
C ARG A 94 -13.09 13.62 7.11
N ARG A 95 -13.17 12.29 7.15
CA ARG A 95 -12.45 11.39 8.06
C ARG A 95 -11.33 10.62 7.35
N ASP A 96 -10.67 11.25 6.38
CA ASP A 96 -9.57 10.68 5.57
C ASP A 96 -8.41 10.10 6.40
N ARG A 97 -8.32 10.47 7.68
CA ARG A 97 -7.26 10.08 8.60
C ARG A 97 -7.58 8.81 9.41
N SER A 98 -8.72 8.19 9.12
CA SER A 98 -9.18 6.96 9.78
C SER A 98 -8.25 5.79 9.51
N PHE A 99 -8.03 4.94 10.52
CA PHE A 99 -7.27 3.70 10.37
C PHE A 99 -7.90 2.74 9.36
N VAL A 100 -9.24 2.65 9.33
CA VAL A 100 -9.97 1.81 8.38
C VAL A 100 -9.79 2.31 6.94
N ASN A 101 -9.74 3.64 6.75
CA ASN A 101 -9.46 4.24 5.45
C ASN A 101 -8.04 3.88 4.97
N ASP A 102 -7.06 4.01 5.86
CA ASP A 102 -5.67 3.63 5.56
C ASP A 102 -5.55 2.13 5.25
N LEU A 103 -6.27 1.27 5.97
CA LEU A 103 -6.30 -0.18 5.73
C LEU A 103 -6.95 -0.54 4.38
N ALA A 104 -8.02 0.16 3.99
CA ALA A 104 -8.64 -0.03 2.68
C ALA A 104 -7.65 0.31 1.55
N PHE A 105 -6.87 1.39 1.70
CA PHE A 105 -5.81 1.74 0.75
C PHE A 105 -4.67 0.71 0.72
N VAL A 106 -4.27 0.17 1.88
CA VAL A 106 -3.25 -0.89 1.94
C VAL A 106 -3.74 -2.18 1.27
N ALA A 107 -5.01 -2.56 1.48
CA ALA A 107 -5.62 -3.69 0.79
C ALA A 107 -5.62 -3.47 -0.74
N GLN A 108 -5.98 -2.27 -1.22
CA GLN A 108 -5.87 -1.91 -2.64
C GLN A 108 -4.44 -2.07 -3.15
N CYS A 109 -3.44 -1.59 -2.40
CA CYS A 109 -2.04 -1.77 -2.78
C CYS A 109 -1.66 -3.26 -2.87
N GLY A 110 -2.12 -4.10 -1.94
CA GLY A 110 -1.91 -5.56 -1.99
C GLY A 110 -2.54 -6.21 -3.22
N LEU A 111 -3.74 -5.79 -3.61
CA LEU A 111 -4.39 -6.28 -4.83
C LEU A 111 -3.56 -6.01 -6.08
N LEU A 112 -2.82 -4.90 -6.15
CA LEU A 112 -1.91 -4.66 -7.29
C LEU A 112 -0.85 -5.75 -7.42
N GLY A 113 -0.35 -6.29 -6.31
CA GLY A 113 0.59 -7.42 -6.34
C GLY A 113 -0.04 -8.67 -6.97
N LEU A 114 -1.33 -8.94 -6.67
CA LEU A 114 -2.06 -10.05 -7.29
C LEU A 114 -2.37 -9.81 -8.78
N VAL A 115 -2.65 -8.55 -9.14
CA VAL A 115 -2.81 -8.14 -10.54
C VAL A 115 -1.49 -8.33 -11.30
N VAL A 116 -0.33 -8.03 -10.70
CA VAL A 116 0.99 -8.28 -11.29
C VAL A 116 1.17 -9.77 -11.63
N ALA A 117 0.80 -10.67 -10.70
CA ALA A 117 0.84 -12.11 -10.95
C ALA A 117 -0.10 -12.53 -12.09
N THR A 118 -1.33 -12.03 -12.10
CA THR A 118 -2.30 -12.32 -13.16
C THR A 118 -1.82 -11.83 -14.53
N VAL A 119 -1.19 -10.65 -14.58
CA VAL A 119 -0.63 -10.10 -15.83
C VAL A 119 0.51 -10.98 -16.37
N ALA A 120 1.33 -11.52 -15.47
CA ALA A 120 2.40 -12.46 -15.80
C ALA A 120 1.91 -13.91 -16.00
N GLU A 121 0.61 -14.16 -15.88
CA GLU A 121 0.01 -15.50 -15.95
C GLU A 121 0.59 -16.48 -14.91
N VAL A 122 1.03 -15.93 -13.77
CA VAL A 122 1.53 -16.67 -12.63
C VAL A 122 0.41 -16.85 -11.60
N PRO A 123 0.25 -18.05 -11.00
CA PRO A 123 -0.76 -18.26 -9.96
C PRO A 123 -0.62 -17.26 -8.80
N TRP A 124 -1.75 -16.74 -8.31
CA TRP A 124 -1.76 -15.78 -7.20
C TRP A 124 -1.12 -16.37 -5.92
N THR A 125 -1.17 -17.70 -5.76
CA THR A 125 -0.55 -18.43 -4.64
C THR A 125 0.97 -18.25 -4.61
N SER A 126 1.62 -18.10 -5.77
CA SER A 126 3.07 -17.87 -5.85
C SER A 126 3.47 -16.53 -5.23
N VAL A 127 2.65 -15.49 -5.38
CA VAL A 127 2.91 -14.17 -4.78
C VAL A 127 2.27 -13.98 -3.41
N ALA A 128 1.51 -14.96 -2.91
CA ALA A 128 0.77 -14.83 -1.66
C ALA A 128 1.71 -14.53 -0.48
N GLY A 129 2.86 -15.21 -0.41
CA GLY A 129 3.78 -15.03 0.71
C GLY A 129 4.42 -13.64 0.77
N VAL A 130 4.95 -13.16 -0.36
CA VAL A 130 5.50 -11.79 -0.46
C VAL A 130 4.42 -10.73 -0.25
N THR A 131 3.19 -11.00 -0.69
CA THR A 131 2.04 -10.12 -0.46
C THR A 131 1.71 -9.99 1.02
N VAL A 132 1.69 -11.10 1.78
CA VAL A 132 1.48 -11.10 3.22
C VAL A 132 2.58 -10.31 3.94
N VAL A 133 3.85 -10.51 3.58
CA VAL A 133 4.99 -9.77 4.14
C VAL A 133 4.84 -8.27 3.91
N VAL A 134 4.56 -7.86 2.67
CA VAL A 134 4.40 -6.46 2.32
C VAL A 134 3.18 -5.84 3.03
N LEU A 135 2.04 -6.51 3.04
CA LEU A 135 0.84 -6.02 3.73
C LEU A 135 1.08 -5.89 5.24
N GLY A 136 1.77 -6.86 5.85
CA GLY A 136 2.18 -6.80 7.26
C GLY A 136 3.04 -5.56 7.54
N TYR A 137 4.04 -5.31 6.69
CA TYR A 137 4.84 -4.08 6.80
C TYR A 137 3.99 -2.81 6.64
N LEU A 138 3.14 -2.73 5.60
CA LEU A 138 2.35 -1.54 5.31
C LEU A 138 1.36 -1.20 6.44
N VAL A 139 0.68 -2.20 7.00
CA VAL A 139 -0.20 -2.02 8.17
C VAL A 139 0.60 -1.57 9.40
N GLY A 140 1.76 -2.20 9.65
CA GLY A 140 2.66 -1.80 10.73
C GLY A 140 3.13 -0.35 10.59
N THR A 141 3.49 0.08 9.38
CA THR A 141 3.86 1.46 9.10
C THR A 141 2.72 2.45 9.35
N ILE A 142 1.47 2.11 9.04
CA ILE A 142 0.33 2.98 9.39
C ILE A 142 0.29 3.22 10.90
N LEU A 143 0.35 2.14 11.69
CA LEU A 143 0.31 2.23 13.16
C LEU A 143 1.51 3.02 13.70
N HIS A 144 2.71 2.71 13.20
CA HIS A 144 3.93 3.38 13.61
C HIS A 144 3.87 4.88 13.31
N VAL A 145 3.57 5.27 12.07
CA VAL A 145 3.51 6.68 11.66
C VAL A 145 2.43 7.45 12.42
N LYS A 146 1.32 6.81 12.80
CA LYS A 146 0.32 7.44 13.69
C LYS A 146 0.94 7.80 15.04
N THR A 147 1.72 6.92 15.66
CA THR A 147 2.44 7.22 16.92
C THR A 147 3.54 8.27 16.78
N MET A 148 3.96 8.62 15.56
CA MET A 148 4.98 9.65 15.31
C MET A 148 4.38 11.03 15.04
N ILE A 149 3.24 11.10 14.35
CA ILE A 149 2.70 12.34 13.80
C ILE A 149 1.42 12.79 14.49
N ARG A 150 0.36 11.97 14.47
CA ARG A 150 -1.00 12.40 14.83
C ARG A 150 -1.44 11.94 16.22
N GLU A 151 -1.03 10.73 16.60
CA GLU A 151 -1.42 10.03 17.82
C GLU A 151 -0.21 9.91 18.77
N ARG A 152 0.67 10.90 18.73
CA ARG A 152 2.00 10.86 19.38
C ARG A 152 1.92 10.64 20.87
N ASP A 153 1.05 11.39 21.54
CA ASP A 153 0.90 11.35 22.99
C ASP A 153 -0.05 10.23 23.45
N SER A 154 -0.66 9.50 22.51
CA SER A 154 -1.61 8.42 22.82
C SER A 154 -0.89 7.15 23.27
N VAL A 155 -0.99 6.86 24.57
CA VAL A 155 -0.53 5.59 25.16
C VAL A 155 -1.19 4.39 24.46
N ARG A 156 -2.48 4.49 24.17
CA ARG A 156 -3.23 3.43 23.48
C ARG A 156 -2.64 3.12 22.11
N TYR A 157 -2.37 4.13 21.28
CA TYR A 157 -1.79 3.89 19.95
C TYR A 157 -0.38 3.33 20.01
N ARG A 158 0.41 3.70 21.04
CA ARG A 158 1.74 3.09 21.27
C ARG A 158 1.63 1.61 21.55
N TRP A 159 0.77 1.20 22.48
CA TRP A 159 0.53 -0.22 22.76
C TRP A 159 0.04 -0.99 21.55
N VAL A 160 -0.97 -0.48 20.84
CA VAL A 160 -1.47 -1.12 19.61
C VAL A 160 -0.35 -1.28 18.58
N SER A 161 0.48 -0.25 18.39
CA SER A 161 1.64 -0.33 17.49
C SER A 161 2.64 -1.38 17.95
N TRP A 162 3.07 -1.37 19.21
CA TRP A 162 4.06 -2.33 19.72
C TRP A 162 3.56 -3.76 19.67
N THR A 163 2.34 -4.02 20.14
CA THR A 163 1.73 -5.35 20.09
C THR A 163 1.62 -5.86 18.66
N TYR A 164 1.19 -5.02 17.71
CA TYR A 164 1.14 -5.40 16.30
C TYR A 164 2.53 -5.82 15.78
N HIS A 165 3.57 -5.02 16.02
CA HIS A 165 4.90 -5.32 15.53
C HIS A 165 5.52 -6.55 16.23
N ALA A 166 5.21 -6.76 17.51
CA ALA A 166 5.67 -7.93 18.24
C ALA A 166 5.05 -9.21 17.69
N VAL A 167 3.73 -9.20 17.47
CA VAL A 167 3.02 -10.32 16.83
C VAL A 167 3.54 -10.57 15.42
N ALA A 168 3.74 -9.51 14.63
CA ALA A 168 4.28 -9.63 13.27
C ALA A 168 5.70 -10.20 13.24
N ALA A 169 6.57 -9.81 14.18
CA ALA A 169 7.92 -10.35 14.31
C ALA A 169 7.90 -11.83 14.71
N VAL A 170 7.08 -12.22 15.69
CA VAL A 170 6.91 -13.64 16.06
C VAL A 170 6.39 -14.45 14.88
N ALA A 171 5.35 -13.96 14.18
CA ALA A 171 4.82 -14.64 13.00
C ALA A 171 5.87 -14.80 11.89
N ALA A 172 6.69 -13.78 11.65
CA ALA A 172 7.78 -13.85 10.69
C ALA A 172 8.85 -14.88 11.07
N VAL A 173 9.22 -14.98 12.36
CA VAL A 173 10.15 -16.01 12.86
C VAL A 173 9.61 -17.43 12.65
N LEU A 174 8.30 -17.62 12.82
CA LEU A 174 7.68 -18.94 12.76
C LEU A 174 7.42 -19.45 11.34
N TRP A 175 7.25 -18.55 10.36
CA TRP A 175 6.74 -18.92 9.03
C TRP A 175 7.56 -18.39 7.85
N ALA A 176 8.30 -17.29 8.02
CA ALA A 176 9.01 -16.63 6.91
C ALA A 176 10.51 -17.00 6.87
N SER A 177 11.21 -16.52 5.85
CA SER A 177 12.67 -16.67 5.74
C SER A 177 13.40 -15.88 6.84
N VAL A 178 14.63 -16.30 7.15
CA VAL A 178 15.48 -15.62 8.16
C VAL A 178 15.64 -14.12 7.87
N PRO A 179 15.90 -13.66 6.63
CA PRO A 179 15.95 -12.23 6.32
C PRO A 179 14.65 -11.49 6.66
N VAL A 180 13.50 -12.07 6.37
CA VAL A 180 12.18 -11.49 6.71
C VAL A 180 11.99 -11.44 8.23
N ALA A 181 12.34 -12.50 8.96
CA ALA A 181 12.27 -12.52 10.42
C ALA A 181 13.14 -11.43 11.07
N VAL A 182 14.39 -11.28 10.59
CA VAL A 182 15.30 -10.20 11.02
C VAL A 182 14.69 -8.83 10.73
N LEU A 183 14.16 -8.63 9.53
CA LEU A 183 13.50 -7.37 9.15
C LEU A 183 12.35 -7.02 10.10
N PHE A 184 11.42 -7.94 10.38
CA PHE A 184 10.31 -7.64 11.28
C PHE A 184 10.76 -7.37 12.72
N THR A 185 11.86 -7.99 13.15
CA THR A 185 12.51 -7.66 14.43
C THR A 185 13.06 -6.22 14.43
N VAL A 186 13.69 -5.80 13.34
CA VAL A 186 14.15 -4.39 13.15
C VAL A 186 12.96 -3.43 13.13
N LEU A 187 11.84 -3.78 12.48
CA LEU A 187 10.62 -2.96 12.44
C LEU A 187 9.98 -2.81 13.83
N LEU A 188 10.02 -3.86 14.65
CA LEU A 188 9.62 -3.82 16.05
C LEU A 188 10.54 -2.89 16.86
N ALA A 189 11.86 -3.05 16.74
CA ALA A 189 12.83 -2.19 17.42
C ALA A 189 12.61 -0.71 17.02
N ARG A 190 12.45 -0.43 15.73
CA ARG A 190 12.09 0.91 15.22
C ARG A 190 10.80 1.42 15.87
N ALA A 191 9.74 0.61 15.90
CA ALA A 191 8.47 1.02 16.49
C ALA A 191 8.58 1.30 18.00
N ALA A 192 9.38 0.52 18.73
CA ALA A 192 9.66 0.73 20.15
C ALA A 192 10.48 2.00 20.42
N LEU A 193 11.59 2.17 19.69
CA LEU A 193 12.56 3.24 19.93
C LEU A 193 12.05 4.62 19.50
N LEU A 194 11.28 4.68 18.41
CA LEU A 194 10.87 5.96 17.82
C LEU A 194 9.50 6.43 18.29
N ALA A 195 8.58 5.55 18.72
CA ALA A 195 7.22 5.92 19.08
C ALA A 195 7.16 7.11 20.07
N GLY A 196 6.34 8.12 19.76
CA GLY A 196 6.19 9.31 20.59
C GLY A 196 7.28 10.38 20.38
N ARG A 197 8.39 10.09 19.66
CA ARG A 197 9.47 11.07 19.45
C ARG A 197 9.05 12.20 18.50
N ARG A 198 9.56 13.40 18.76
CA ARG A 198 9.34 14.60 17.93
C ARG A 198 10.29 14.62 16.73
N VAL A 199 10.00 13.79 15.74
CA VAL A 199 10.74 13.74 14.47
C VAL A 199 9.92 14.44 13.38
N THR A 200 10.59 15.14 12.48
CA THR A 200 9.91 15.83 11.36
C THR A 200 9.29 14.81 10.39
N PRO A 201 8.12 15.08 9.79
CA PRO A 201 7.48 14.16 8.86
C PRO A 201 8.39 13.74 7.69
N LYS A 202 9.25 14.65 7.21
CA LYS A 202 10.25 14.35 6.18
C LYS A 202 11.22 13.23 6.60
N ARG A 203 11.73 13.29 7.83
CA ARG A 203 12.66 12.26 8.35
C ARG A 203 11.94 10.93 8.59
N VAL A 204 10.71 10.96 9.12
CA VAL A 204 9.88 9.75 9.24
C VAL A 204 9.68 9.11 7.87
N GLY A 205 9.35 9.90 6.84
CA GLY A 205 9.21 9.40 5.47
C GLY A 205 10.49 8.78 4.91
N LEU A 206 11.66 9.37 5.19
CA LEU A 206 12.94 8.81 4.76
C LEU A 206 13.23 7.45 5.43
N VAL A 207 13.00 7.35 6.73
CA VAL A 207 13.14 6.08 7.48
C VAL A 207 12.20 5.02 6.92
N GLU A 208 10.94 5.36 6.69
CA GLU A 208 9.98 4.41 6.10
C GLU A 208 10.34 4.03 4.67
N THR A 209 10.94 4.93 3.90
CA THR A 209 11.46 4.60 2.56
C THR A 209 12.61 3.60 2.65
N ALA A 210 13.55 3.81 3.57
CA ALA A 210 14.63 2.84 3.82
C ALA A 210 14.08 1.49 4.29
N CYS A 211 13.10 1.46 5.20
CA CYS A 211 12.43 0.23 5.60
C CYS A 211 11.73 -0.48 4.43
N ALA A 212 11.08 0.25 3.54
CA ALA A 212 10.46 -0.34 2.34
C ALA A 212 11.49 -0.96 1.39
N LEU A 213 12.69 -0.37 1.27
CA LEU A 213 13.79 -0.98 0.51
C LEU A 213 14.32 -2.24 1.20
N LEU A 214 14.42 -2.24 2.54
CA LEU A 214 14.80 -3.43 3.31
C LEU A 214 13.75 -4.54 3.17
N VAL A 215 12.46 -4.21 3.08
CA VAL A 215 11.40 -5.18 2.76
C VAL A 215 11.67 -5.83 1.41
N LEU A 216 11.96 -5.06 0.37
CA LEU A 216 12.29 -5.60 -0.95
C LEU A 216 13.53 -6.48 -0.93
N ALA A 217 14.59 -6.08 -0.23
CA ALA A 217 15.78 -6.89 -0.08
C ALA A 217 15.50 -8.21 0.65
N ALA A 218 14.74 -8.16 1.75
CA ALA A 218 14.45 -9.34 2.57
C ALA A 218 13.55 -10.36 1.86
N VAL A 219 12.66 -9.95 0.95
CA VAL A 219 11.84 -10.89 0.19
C VAL A 219 12.56 -11.54 -1.00
N VAL A 220 13.74 -11.04 -1.37
CA VAL A 220 14.59 -11.58 -2.44
C VAL A 220 15.64 -12.55 -1.89
N LEU A 221 16.01 -12.42 -0.61
CA LEU A 221 17.00 -13.24 0.09
C LEU A 221 16.34 -14.44 0.81
#